data_AF-A0A0E7YI17-F1
#
_entry.id   AF-A0A0E7YI17-F1
#
_cell.length_a   1.000
_cell.length_b   1.000
_cell.length_c   1.000
_cell.angle_alpha   90.00
_cell.angle_beta   90.00
_cell.angle_gamma   90.00
#
_symmetry.space_group_name_H-M   'P 1'
#
loop_
_entity.id
_entity.type
_entity.pdbx_description
1 polymer ?
#
loop_
_entity_poly.entity_id
_entity_poly.type
_entity_poly.pdbx_seq_one_letter_code
_entity_poly.pdbx_strand_id
1 'polypeptide(L)'
;METLKSNKARLEYLINDMHRERNDNDVLVMPSSFEDLWELYRGLANVRPALPVSDEYLAVQDAMLSDLNRQHVTDLKDLKPIKGDNIFVWQGDITTLKIDAIVNAANSRFLGCMQANHDCIDNIIHTKAGVQVRLDCAEIIRQQGRNEGVGKAKITRGYNLSAKYIIHTVGPQIRRLPVSKMNQDLLAKCYLSCLKLADQHSLNHVAFCCISTGVFAFPQDEAAEIAVRTVESYLKETNSTLKVVFNVFTDKDLQLYKEAFNRDAE
;
A
#
# COMPACT_ATOMS: atom_id res chain seq x y z
N MET A 1 -21.92 -4.27 -17.41
CA MET A 1 -22.17 -3.21 -18.42
C MET A 1 -22.65 -1.92 -17.77
N GLU A 2 -23.70 -1.95 -16.94
CA GLU A 2 -24.22 -0.75 -16.27
C GLU A 2 -23.25 -0.15 -15.24
N THR A 3 -22.65 -0.97 -14.37
CA THR A 3 -21.61 -0.55 -13.41
C THR A 3 -20.41 0.10 -14.11
N LEU A 4 -19.91 -0.52 -15.18
CA LEU A 4 -18.78 0.01 -15.96
C LEU A 4 -19.13 1.37 -16.59
N LYS A 5 -20.33 1.49 -17.17
CA LYS A 5 -20.83 2.78 -17.71
C LYS A 5 -20.91 3.84 -16.62
N SER A 6 -21.33 3.47 -15.40
CA SER A 6 -21.37 4.39 -14.27
C SER A 6 -19.97 4.84 -13.80
N ASN A 7 -18.99 3.93 -13.74
CA ASN A 7 -17.63 4.28 -13.31
C ASN A 7 -16.88 5.11 -14.36
N LYS A 8 -17.12 4.91 -15.65
CA LYS A 8 -16.59 5.81 -16.70
C LYS A 8 -17.04 7.25 -16.50
N ALA A 9 -18.34 7.47 -16.26
CA ALA A 9 -18.86 8.81 -16.00
C ALA A 9 -18.27 9.44 -14.72
N ARG A 10 -18.03 8.63 -13.68
CA ARG A 10 -17.34 9.08 -12.46
C ARG A 10 -15.89 9.47 -12.73
N LEU A 11 -15.15 8.69 -13.54
CA LEU A 11 -13.79 9.06 -13.96
C LEU A 11 -13.78 10.39 -14.72
N GLU A 12 -14.65 10.54 -15.72
CA GLU A 12 -14.77 11.78 -16.50
C GLU A 12 -15.07 12.99 -15.60
N TYR A 13 -15.94 12.84 -14.59
CA TYR A 13 -16.20 13.88 -13.60
C TYR A 13 -14.94 14.25 -12.81
N LEU A 14 -14.26 13.26 -12.21
CA LEU A 14 -13.08 13.49 -11.36
C LEU A 14 -11.90 14.09 -12.14
N ILE A 15 -11.72 13.67 -13.39
CA ILE A 15 -10.70 14.20 -14.30
C ILE A 15 -10.99 15.67 -14.61
N ASN A 16 -12.24 16.00 -14.95
CA ASN A 16 -12.64 17.38 -15.23
C ASN A 16 -12.44 18.29 -14.01
N ASP A 17 -12.79 17.81 -12.82
CA ASP A 17 -12.65 18.60 -11.58
C ASP A 17 -11.17 18.92 -11.29
N MET A 18 -10.29 17.91 -11.30
CA MET A 18 -8.85 18.12 -11.10
C MET A 18 -8.20 18.98 -12.19
N HIS A 19 -8.69 18.90 -13.43
CA HIS A 19 -8.20 19.74 -14.52
C HIS A 19 -8.60 21.21 -14.30
N ARG A 20 -9.85 21.48 -13.90
CA ARG A 20 -10.32 22.83 -13.56
C ARG A 20 -9.56 23.43 -12.38
N GLU A 21 -9.29 22.65 -11.33
CA GLU A 21 -8.51 23.09 -10.17
C GLU A 21 -7.12 23.61 -10.53
N ARG A 22 -6.51 23.08 -11.61
CA ARG A 22 -5.17 23.48 -12.05
C ARG A 22 -5.13 24.85 -12.75
N ASN A 23 -6.28 25.39 -13.15
CA ASN A 23 -6.38 26.61 -13.99
C ASN A 23 -5.46 26.55 -15.22
N ASP A 24 -5.32 25.36 -15.80
CA ASP A 24 -4.49 25.16 -16.99
C ASP A 24 -5.27 25.58 -18.24
N ASN A 25 -4.61 26.26 -19.18
CA ASN A 25 -5.20 26.63 -20.47
C ASN A 25 -5.08 25.49 -21.50
N ASP A 26 -4.38 24.41 -21.14
CA ASP A 26 -4.21 23.25 -21.99
C ASP A 26 -5.55 22.53 -22.24
N VAL A 27 -5.77 22.14 -23.49
CA VAL A 27 -6.99 21.41 -23.88
C VAL A 27 -6.92 19.99 -23.31
N LEU A 28 -7.83 19.68 -22.38
CA LEU A 28 -8.04 18.32 -21.89
C LEU A 28 -8.67 17.44 -22.98
N VAL A 29 -7.89 16.50 -23.51
CA VAL A 29 -8.40 15.46 -24.42
C VAL A 29 -8.89 14.27 -23.59
N MET A 30 -10.22 14.12 -23.49
CA MET A 30 -10.83 13.00 -22.76
C MET A 30 -10.81 11.72 -23.61
N PRO A 31 -10.17 10.63 -23.15
CA PRO A 31 -10.19 9.36 -23.87
C PRO A 31 -11.54 8.65 -23.72
N SER A 32 -11.77 7.63 -24.55
CA SER A 32 -13.07 6.92 -24.61
C SER A 32 -13.08 5.57 -23.89
N SER A 33 -11.94 4.91 -23.69
CA SER A 33 -11.87 3.61 -23.01
C SER A 33 -11.84 3.80 -21.49
N PHE A 34 -12.20 2.76 -20.71
CA PHE A 34 -12.12 2.86 -19.25
C PHE A 34 -10.66 2.88 -18.79
N GLU A 35 -9.81 2.12 -19.46
CA GLU A 35 -8.39 1.94 -19.19
C GLU A 35 -7.64 3.25 -19.36
N ASP A 36 -7.87 3.97 -20.46
CA ASP A 36 -7.23 5.27 -20.70
C ASP A 36 -7.77 6.36 -19.77
N LEU A 37 -9.07 6.33 -19.45
CA LEU A 37 -9.67 7.22 -18.44
C LEU A 37 -9.05 6.97 -17.06
N TRP A 38 -8.85 5.71 -16.69
CA TRP A 38 -8.22 5.33 -15.43
C TRP A 38 -6.79 5.84 -15.36
N GLU A 39 -5.99 5.65 -16.41
CA GLU A 39 -4.61 6.15 -16.43
C GLU A 39 -4.55 7.70 -16.42
N LEU A 40 -5.46 8.40 -17.10
CA LEU A 40 -5.55 9.85 -17.02
C LEU A 40 -5.92 10.33 -15.61
N TYR A 41 -6.95 9.74 -14.99
CA TYR A 41 -7.34 10.00 -13.61
C TYR A 41 -6.18 9.74 -12.64
N ARG A 42 -5.53 8.56 -12.76
CA ARG A 42 -4.40 8.15 -11.93
C ARG A 42 -3.27 9.16 -12.02
N GLY A 43 -2.87 9.54 -13.24
CA GLY A 43 -1.81 10.53 -13.45
C GLY A 43 -2.10 11.86 -12.76
N LEU A 44 -3.32 12.39 -12.94
CA LEU A 44 -3.77 13.63 -12.29
C LEU A 44 -3.80 13.51 -10.75
N ALA A 45 -4.40 12.45 -10.22
CA ALA A 45 -4.49 12.19 -8.79
C ALA A 45 -3.10 12.04 -8.15
N ASN A 46 -2.16 11.37 -8.84
CA ASN A 46 -0.81 11.15 -8.35
C ASN A 46 -0.07 12.48 -8.15
N VAL A 47 -0.14 13.41 -9.09
CA VAL A 47 0.61 14.67 -9.03
C VAL A 47 -0.10 15.79 -8.25
N ARG A 48 -1.39 15.62 -7.92
CA ARG A 48 -2.18 16.61 -7.18
C ARG A 48 -1.58 16.88 -5.79
N PRO A 49 -1.31 18.14 -5.40
CA PRO A 49 -0.87 18.49 -4.05
C PRO A 49 -1.89 18.06 -2.97
N ALA A 50 -1.44 17.97 -1.72
CA ALA A 50 -2.29 17.65 -0.57
C ALA A 50 -3.12 18.87 -0.13
N LEU A 51 -4.03 19.32 -1.00
CA LEU A 51 -4.98 20.41 -0.75
C LEU A 51 -6.39 19.85 -0.54
N PRO A 52 -7.27 20.57 0.19
CA PRO A 52 -8.67 20.19 0.30
C PRO A 52 -9.33 19.93 -1.07
N VAL A 53 -10.32 19.06 -1.08
CA VAL A 53 -11.18 18.74 -2.23
C VAL A 53 -12.63 19.07 -1.85
N SER A 54 -13.51 19.22 -2.85
CA SER A 54 -14.93 19.41 -2.59
C SER A 54 -15.58 18.13 -2.03
N ASP A 55 -16.65 18.28 -1.26
CA ASP A 55 -17.43 17.14 -0.77
C ASP A 55 -18.09 16.36 -1.93
N GLU A 56 -18.42 17.05 -3.02
CA GLU A 56 -18.96 16.42 -4.23
C GLU A 56 -17.91 15.55 -4.93
N TYR A 57 -16.67 16.05 -5.06
CA TYR A 57 -15.55 15.25 -5.55
C TYR A 57 -15.35 13.99 -4.71
N LEU A 58 -15.36 14.12 -3.38
CA LEU A 58 -15.23 12.99 -2.46
C LEU A 58 -16.35 11.97 -2.64
N ALA A 59 -17.61 12.42 -2.74
CA ALA A 59 -18.74 11.53 -2.94
C ALA A 59 -18.63 10.73 -4.25
N VAL A 60 -18.21 11.37 -5.35
CA VAL A 60 -18.02 10.71 -6.64
C VAL A 60 -16.82 9.75 -6.60
N GLN A 61 -15.71 10.18 -6.01
CA GLN A 61 -14.50 9.38 -5.85
C GLN A 61 -14.78 8.12 -5.03
N ASP A 62 -15.43 8.27 -3.88
CA ASP A 62 -15.68 7.17 -2.96
C ASP A 62 -16.65 6.16 -3.55
N ALA A 63 -17.69 6.62 -4.26
CA ALA A 63 -18.60 5.74 -4.99
C ALA A 63 -17.88 4.92 -6.07
N MET A 64 -16.94 5.52 -6.80
CA MET A 64 -16.16 4.84 -7.83
C MET A 64 -15.17 3.83 -7.23
N LEU A 65 -14.33 4.28 -6.30
CA LEU A 65 -13.25 3.46 -5.73
C LEU A 65 -13.81 2.31 -4.90
N SER A 66 -14.85 2.56 -4.10
CA SER A 66 -15.52 1.49 -3.34
C SER A 66 -16.16 0.44 -4.25
N ASP A 67 -16.74 0.82 -5.38
CA ASP A 67 -17.27 -0.14 -6.35
C ASP A 67 -16.14 -0.97 -6.96
N LEU A 68 -15.09 -0.33 -7.49
CA LEU A 68 -13.96 -1.01 -8.12
C LEU A 68 -13.25 -1.99 -7.17
N ASN A 69 -12.98 -1.57 -5.92
CA ASN A 69 -12.25 -2.40 -4.95
C ASN A 69 -13.09 -3.58 -4.42
N ARG A 70 -14.42 -3.56 -4.62
CA ARG A 70 -15.33 -4.63 -4.15
C ARG A 70 -15.61 -5.72 -5.18
N GLN A 71 -15.21 -5.55 -6.45
CA GLN A 71 -15.53 -6.50 -7.51
C GLN A 71 -14.87 -7.87 -7.29
N HIS A 72 -13.64 -7.92 -6.76
CA HIS A 72 -12.86 -9.14 -6.59
C HIS A 72 -12.16 -9.21 -5.21
N VAL A 73 -12.96 -9.16 -4.14
CA VAL A 73 -12.44 -9.19 -2.76
C VAL A 73 -11.99 -10.58 -2.37
N THR A 74 -10.79 -10.67 -1.79
CA THR A 74 -10.36 -11.85 -1.03
C THR A 74 -10.52 -11.57 0.46
N ASP A 75 -11.20 -12.44 1.20
CA ASP A 75 -11.30 -12.35 2.65
C ASP A 75 -10.22 -13.21 3.31
N LEU A 76 -9.46 -12.66 4.27
CA LEU A 76 -8.40 -13.40 4.96
C LEU A 76 -8.92 -14.70 5.60
N LYS A 77 -10.17 -14.72 6.05
CA LYS A 77 -10.77 -15.92 6.66
C LYS A 77 -10.82 -17.13 5.70
N ASP A 78 -10.79 -16.88 4.39
CA ASP A 78 -10.86 -17.89 3.34
C ASP A 78 -9.46 -18.38 2.94
N LEU A 79 -8.39 -17.75 3.46
CA LEU A 79 -7.00 -18.15 3.26
C LEU A 79 -6.57 -19.19 4.29
N LYS A 80 -5.61 -20.04 3.89
CA LYS A 80 -4.99 -21.03 4.76
C LYS A 80 -3.59 -20.59 5.16
N PRO A 81 -3.19 -20.77 6.44
CA PRO A 81 -1.85 -20.44 6.87
C PRO A 81 -0.83 -21.36 6.18
N ILE A 82 0.35 -20.82 5.92
CA ILE A 82 1.50 -21.59 5.40
C ILE A 82 2.36 -22.15 6.54
N LYS A 83 2.39 -21.47 7.70
CA LYS A 83 3.16 -21.86 8.88
C LYS A 83 2.37 -21.52 10.14
N GLY A 84 2.27 -22.48 11.06
CA GLY A 84 1.43 -22.36 12.25
C GLY A 84 -0.05 -22.09 11.90
N ASP A 85 -0.70 -21.26 12.70
CA ASP A 85 -2.09 -20.80 12.53
C ASP A 85 -2.21 -19.29 12.24
N ASN A 86 -1.06 -18.60 12.17
CA ASN A 86 -0.98 -17.14 12.16
C ASN A 86 -0.12 -16.55 11.03
N ILE A 87 0.58 -17.35 10.20
CA ILE A 87 1.37 -16.84 9.07
C ILE A 87 0.80 -17.33 7.74
N PHE A 88 0.61 -16.41 6.80
CA PHE A 88 0.01 -16.64 5.49
C PHE A 88 0.90 -16.08 4.37
N VAL A 89 0.87 -16.71 3.20
CA VAL A 89 1.40 -16.13 1.96
C VAL A 89 0.26 -16.08 0.96
N TRP A 90 0.03 -14.92 0.35
CA TRP A 90 -1.07 -14.72 -0.57
C TRP A 90 -0.63 -13.95 -1.81
N GLN A 91 -0.86 -14.56 -2.97
CA GLN A 91 -0.59 -13.93 -4.25
C GLN A 91 -1.84 -13.19 -4.75
N GLY A 92 -1.75 -11.87 -4.94
CA GLY A 92 -2.88 -11.07 -5.43
C GLY A 92 -2.72 -9.57 -5.24
N ASP A 93 -3.75 -8.81 -5.62
CA ASP A 93 -3.82 -7.35 -5.46
C ASP A 93 -4.13 -6.97 -4.01
N ILE A 94 -3.15 -6.43 -3.27
CA ILE A 94 -3.31 -6.04 -1.86
C ILE A 94 -4.49 -5.08 -1.62
N THR A 95 -4.92 -4.32 -2.63
CA THR A 95 -6.02 -3.35 -2.52
C THR A 95 -7.40 -4.01 -2.43
N THR A 96 -7.50 -5.31 -2.77
CA THR A 96 -8.73 -6.10 -2.69
C THR A 96 -8.73 -7.12 -1.55
N LEU A 97 -7.72 -7.10 -0.67
CA LEU A 97 -7.67 -7.96 0.50
C LEU A 97 -8.47 -7.35 1.66
N LYS A 98 -9.49 -8.07 2.13
CA LYS A 98 -10.24 -7.72 3.34
C LYS A 98 -9.48 -8.18 4.58
N ILE A 99 -8.90 -7.20 5.27
CA ILE A 99 -8.04 -7.35 6.44
C ILE A 99 -8.12 -6.08 7.32
N ASP A 100 -7.51 -6.09 8.50
CA ASP A 100 -7.50 -4.96 9.42
C ASP A 100 -6.51 -3.92 8.94
N ALA A 101 -5.27 -4.31 8.64
CA ALA A 101 -4.29 -3.40 8.05
C ALA A 101 -3.55 -4.02 6.86
N ILE A 102 -3.24 -3.18 5.88
CA ILE A 102 -2.20 -3.43 4.89
C ILE A 102 -1.02 -2.50 5.15
N VAL A 103 0.19 -2.91 4.78
CA VAL A 103 1.39 -2.09 4.91
C VAL A 103 1.73 -1.46 3.57
N ASN A 104 1.90 -0.14 3.57
CA ASN A 104 2.38 0.64 2.45
C ASN A 104 3.89 0.91 2.59
N ALA A 105 4.65 0.62 1.53
CA ALA A 105 6.05 1.04 1.40
C ALA A 105 6.13 2.51 0.95
N ALA A 106 6.01 3.42 1.92
CA ALA A 106 5.99 4.86 1.71
C ALA A 106 7.39 5.45 1.44
N ASN A 107 7.40 6.70 0.98
CA ASN A 107 8.60 7.53 0.89
C ASN A 107 8.64 8.58 2.02
N SER A 108 9.79 9.22 2.26
CA SER A 108 9.99 10.14 3.39
C SER A 108 9.12 11.40 3.36
N ARG A 109 8.69 11.85 2.18
CA ARG A 109 7.73 12.96 2.06
C ARG A 109 6.33 12.56 2.54
N PHE A 110 6.03 11.26 2.58
CA PHE A 110 4.84 10.67 3.18
C PHE A 110 3.50 10.95 2.47
N LEU A 111 3.49 11.79 1.44
CA LEU A 111 2.29 12.13 0.67
C LEU A 111 1.92 11.08 -0.40
N GLY A 112 2.41 9.85 -0.29
CA GLY A 112 2.30 8.85 -1.35
C GLY A 112 3.17 9.13 -2.57
N CYS A 113 2.93 8.39 -3.65
CA CYS A 113 3.64 8.57 -4.91
C CYS A 113 3.13 9.82 -5.65
N MET A 114 4.04 10.72 -6.04
CA MET A 114 3.71 11.90 -6.87
C MET A 114 4.36 11.87 -8.25
N GLN A 115 4.75 10.69 -8.71
CA GLN A 115 5.12 10.46 -10.10
C GLN A 115 3.91 9.88 -10.82
N ALA A 116 3.46 10.57 -11.87
CA ALA A 116 2.28 10.18 -12.64
C ALA A 116 2.44 8.74 -13.15
N ASN A 117 1.42 7.91 -12.93
CA ASN A 117 1.31 6.55 -13.46
C ASN A 117 2.46 5.61 -13.06
N HIS A 118 3.20 5.96 -12.00
CA HIS A 118 4.33 5.18 -11.56
C HIS A 118 3.91 3.83 -10.99
N ASP A 119 4.51 2.76 -11.49
CA ASP A 119 4.27 1.40 -11.04
C ASP A 119 5.00 1.12 -9.71
N CYS A 120 4.44 1.61 -8.61
CA CYS A 120 4.90 1.30 -7.27
C CYS A 120 3.73 1.11 -6.31
N ILE A 121 3.95 0.34 -5.25
CA ILE A 121 2.90 -0.01 -4.29
C ILE A 121 2.27 1.22 -3.62
N ASP A 122 3.09 2.26 -3.38
CA ASP A 122 2.65 3.54 -2.81
C ASP A 122 1.64 4.25 -3.73
N ASN A 123 1.88 4.18 -5.05
CA ASN A 123 0.97 4.71 -6.06
C ASN A 123 -0.35 3.94 -6.08
N ILE A 124 -0.25 2.60 -6.12
CA ILE A 124 -1.41 1.69 -6.18
C ILE A 124 -2.30 1.88 -4.96
N ILE A 125 -1.73 1.82 -3.75
CA ILE A 125 -2.48 1.96 -2.49
C ILE A 125 -3.15 3.33 -2.41
N HIS A 126 -2.43 4.44 -2.64
CA HIS A 126 -3.02 5.77 -2.56
C HIS A 126 -4.12 5.98 -3.61
N THR A 127 -3.92 5.53 -4.85
CA THR A 127 -4.88 5.72 -5.94
C THR A 127 -6.16 4.92 -5.68
N LYS A 128 -6.06 3.69 -5.17
CA LYS A 128 -7.20 2.83 -4.85
C LYS A 128 -7.91 3.21 -3.55
N ALA A 129 -7.20 3.79 -2.58
CA ALA A 129 -7.79 4.20 -1.31
C ALA A 129 -8.53 5.53 -1.37
N GLY A 130 -8.03 6.48 -2.18
CA GLY A 130 -8.60 7.82 -2.36
C GLY A 130 -7.72 8.92 -1.77
N VAL A 131 -8.01 10.17 -2.17
CA VAL A 131 -7.22 11.36 -1.82
C VAL A 131 -7.10 11.58 -0.30
N GLN A 132 -8.08 11.10 0.48
CA GLN A 132 -8.11 11.26 1.93
C GLN A 132 -6.85 10.67 2.60
N VAL A 133 -6.27 9.58 2.08
CA VAL A 133 -5.01 9.03 2.62
C VAL A 133 -3.87 10.05 2.50
N ARG A 134 -3.77 10.75 1.36
CA ARG A 134 -2.76 11.80 1.17
C ARG A 134 -2.99 12.98 2.13
N LEU A 135 -4.24 13.37 2.35
CA LEU A 135 -4.58 14.46 3.26
C LEU A 135 -4.25 14.10 4.72
N ASP A 136 -4.59 12.89 5.16
CA ASP A 136 -4.21 12.37 6.49
C ASP A 136 -2.70 12.32 6.66
N CYS A 137 -1.98 11.81 5.66
CA CYS A 137 -0.51 11.80 5.69
C CYS A 137 0.08 13.20 5.76
N ALA A 138 -0.50 14.18 5.06
CA ALA A 138 -0.06 15.57 5.13
C ALA A 138 -0.25 16.14 6.53
N GLU A 139 -1.39 15.84 7.17
CA GLU A 139 -1.67 16.24 8.54
C GLU A 139 -0.70 15.60 9.54
N ILE A 140 -0.38 14.31 9.37
CA ILE A 140 0.64 13.61 10.17
C ILE A 140 1.99 14.32 10.07
N ILE A 141 2.43 14.67 8.86
CA ILE A 141 3.71 15.38 8.66
C ILE A 141 3.66 16.80 9.23
N ARG A 142 2.53 17.50 9.08
CA ARG A 142 2.32 18.84 9.64
C ARG A 142 2.45 18.82 11.17
N GLN A 143 1.78 17.87 11.83
CA GLN A 143 1.86 17.71 13.28
C GLN A 143 3.26 17.27 13.75
N GLN A 144 3.93 16.41 12.98
CA GLN A 144 5.30 15.97 13.29
C GLN A 144 6.35 17.08 13.09
N GLY A 145 6.08 18.07 12.23
CA GLY A 145 6.99 19.18 11.93
C GLY A 145 8.21 18.82 11.08
N ARG A 146 8.28 17.58 10.57
CA ARG A 146 9.36 17.09 9.70
C ARG A 146 8.92 15.85 8.92
N ASN A 147 9.65 15.57 7.83
CA ASN A 147 9.50 14.35 7.03
C ASN A 147 9.72 13.06 7.85
N GLU A 148 9.15 11.96 7.35
CA GLU A 148 9.20 10.65 8.01
C GLU A 148 10.56 9.98 7.81
N GLY A 149 11.08 9.38 8.89
CA GLY A 149 12.37 8.69 8.90
C GLY A 149 12.24 7.21 8.57
N VAL A 150 13.32 6.61 8.04
CA VAL A 150 13.39 5.18 7.71
C VAL A 150 13.16 4.30 8.94
N GLY A 151 12.44 3.18 8.76
CA GLY A 151 12.22 2.19 9.82
C GLY A 151 11.24 2.64 10.91
N LYS A 152 10.29 3.51 10.57
CA LYS A 152 9.19 3.94 11.45
C LYS A 152 7.85 3.61 10.80
N ALA A 153 6.79 3.51 11.60
CA ALA A 153 5.43 3.29 11.13
C ALA A 153 4.49 4.44 11.57
N LYS A 154 3.48 4.73 10.73
CA LYS A 154 2.27 5.52 11.10
C LYS A 154 1.05 4.84 10.50
N ILE A 155 -0.13 5.15 11.02
CA ILE A 155 -1.38 4.52 10.61
C ILE A 155 -2.39 5.57 10.13
N THR A 156 -3.09 5.27 9.05
CA THR A 156 -4.24 6.01 8.53
C THR A 156 -5.41 5.05 8.29
N ARG A 157 -6.61 5.57 8.00
CA ARG A 157 -7.73 4.73 7.56
C ARG A 157 -7.49 4.21 6.14
N GLY A 158 -8.05 3.05 5.81
CA GLY A 158 -8.01 2.48 4.46
C GLY A 158 -9.00 3.10 3.48
N TYR A 159 -9.94 3.91 3.96
CA TYR A 159 -10.98 4.59 3.16
C TYR A 159 -11.72 3.63 2.22
N ASN A 160 -11.47 3.72 0.91
CA ASN A 160 -12.15 2.91 -0.09
C ASN A 160 -11.57 1.50 -0.27
N LEU A 161 -10.49 1.16 0.44
CA LEU A 161 -9.93 -0.20 0.41
C LEU A 161 -10.81 -1.19 1.18
N SER A 162 -10.65 -2.48 0.87
CA SER A 162 -11.22 -3.55 1.72
C SER A 162 -10.52 -3.66 3.08
N ALA A 163 -9.31 -3.11 3.21
CA ALA A 163 -8.58 -3.01 4.46
C ALA A 163 -9.07 -1.86 5.33
N LYS A 164 -9.19 -2.05 6.66
CA LYS A 164 -9.67 -0.99 7.57
C LYS A 164 -8.65 0.14 7.73
N TYR A 165 -7.36 -0.20 7.74
CA TYR A 165 -6.25 0.71 7.97
C TYR A 165 -5.11 0.50 6.97
N ILE A 166 -4.29 1.54 6.82
CA ILE A 166 -3.01 1.47 6.12
C ILE A 166 -1.92 1.82 7.12
N ILE A 167 -0.96 0.92 7.31
CA ILE A 167 0.26 1.20 8.06
C ILE A 167 1.34 1.60 7.06
N HIS A 168 1.82 2.83 7.15
CA HIS A 168 2.84 3.36 6.27
C HIS A 168 4.21 3.25 6.92
N THR A 169 5.17 2.65 6.23
CA THR A 169 6.58 2.59 6.66
C THR A 169 7.52 3.04 5.56
N VAL A 170 8.59 3.75 5.93
CA VAL A 170 9.63 4.19 5.00
C VAL A 170 10.78 3.18 5.02
N GLY A 171 10.96 2.45 3.93
CA GLY A 171 12.03 1.47 3.77
C GLY A 171 13.39 2.09 3.40
N PRO A 172 14.51 1.37 3.60
CA PRO A 172 15.82 1.82 3.12
C PRO A 172 15.89 1.77 1.59
N GLN A 173 16.67 2.70 1.01
CA GLN A 173 17.03 2.71 -0.42
C GLN A 173 18.39 2.05 -0.62
N ILE A 174 18.44 1.04 -1.48
CA ILE A 174 19.69 0.32 -1.79
C ILE A 174 20.34 0.96 -3.00
N ARG A 175 21.54 1.52 -2.82
CA ARG A 175 22.33 2.19 -3.88
C ARG A 175 23.54 1.39 -4.34
N ARG A 176 23.96 0.41 -3.57
CA ARG A 176 25.16 -0.40 -3.81
C ARG A 176 24.91 -1.82 -3.32
N LEU A 177 25.47 -2.78 -4.04
CA LEU A 177 25.58 -4.16 -3.62
C LEU A 177 27.02 -4.45 -3.18
N PRO A 178 27.25 -5.36 -2.21
CA PRO A 178 26.24 -6.09 -1.44
C PRO A 178 25.45 -5.18 -0.48
N VAL A 179 24.26 -5.61 -0.05
CA VAL A 179 23.44 -4.86 0.91
C VAL A 179 24.22 -4.73 2.22
N SER A 180 24.34 -3.50 2.74
CA SER A 180 25.02 -3.27 4.01
C SER A 180 24.19 -3.79 5.19
N LYS A 181 24.87 -4.23 6.26
CA LYS A 181 24.22 -4.64 7.52
C LYS A 181 23.25 -3.58 8.05
N MET A 182 23.63 -2.30 7.96
CA MET A 182 22.77 -1.18 8.34
C MET A 182 21.44 -1.18 7.56
N ASN A 183 21.46 -1.43 6.25
CA ASN A 183 20.24 -1.48 5.44
C ASN A 183 19.38 -2.71 5.76
N GLN A 184 20.01 -3.85 6.03
CA GLN A 184 19.29 -5.04 6.50
C GLN A 184 18.58 -4.77 7.84
N ASP A 185 19.27 -4.13 8.79
CA ASP A 185 18.70 -3.76 10.09
C ASP A 185 17.57 -2.73 9.96
N LEU A 186 17.70 -1.77 9.05
CA LEU A 186 16.64 -0.80 8.75
C LEU A 186 15.40 -1.45 8.15
N LEU A 187 15.55 -2.46 7.28
CA LEU A 187 14.42 -3.21 6.74
C LEU A 187 13.72 -4.00 7.86
N ALA A 188 14.48 -4.73 8.69
CA ALA A 188 13.93 -5.43 9.85
C ALA A 188 13.18 -4.47 10.79
N LYS A 189 13.72 -3.27 11.01
CA LYS A 189 13.08 -2.23 11.81
C LYS A 189 11.75 -1.74 11.23
N CYS A 190 11.59 -1.73 9.90
CA CYS A 190 10.30 -1.43 9.25
C CYS A 190 9.23 -2.46 9.66
N TYR A 191 9.53 -3.75 9.49
CA TYR A 191 8.63 -4.83 9.88
C TYR A 191 8.28 -4.77 11.36
N LEU A 192 9.30 -4.67 12.22
CA LEU A 192 9.10 -4.59 13.67
C LEU A 192 8.23 -3.39 14.08
N SER A 193 8.41 -2.23 13.46
CA SER A 193 7.61 -1.04 13.76
C SER A 193 6.15 -1.21 13.33
N CYS A 194 5.90 -1.87 12.19
CA CYS A 194 4.55 -2.15 11.72
C CYS A 194 3.83 -3.16 12.61
N LEU A 195 4.51 -4.25 13.00
CA LEU A 195 3.96 -5.28 13.89
C LEU A 195 3.59 -4.70 15.26
N LYS A 196 4.50 -3.93 15.87
CA LYS A 196 4.24 -3.24 17.14
C LYS A 196 3.07 -2.28 17.05
N LEU A 197 2.95 -1.53 15.95
CA LEU A 197 1.85 -0.59 15.76
C LEU A 197 0.52 -1.33 15.58
N ALA A 198 0.51 -2.46 14.88
CA ALA A 198 -0.69 -3.30 14.75
C ALA A 198 -1.18 -3.81 16.11
N ASP A 199 -0.27 -4.35 16.95
CA ASP A 199 -0.62 -4.80 18.30
C ASP A 199 -1.05 -3.65 19.21
N GLN A 200 -0.37 -2.50 19.15
CA GLN A 200 -0.72 -1.30 19.92
C GLN A 200 -2.15 -0.82 19.61
N HIS A 201 -2.60 -0.99 18.38
CA HIS A 201 -3.96 -0.67 17.94
C HIS A 201 -4.94 -1.85 18.04
N SER A 202 -4.52 -2.97 18.66
CA SER A 202 -5.32 -4.17 18.84
C SER A 202 -5.90 -4.70 17.52
N LEU A 203 -5.11 -4.64 16.45
CA LEU A 203 -5.47 -5.22 15.16
C LEU A 203 -5.29 -6.74 15.20
N ASN A 204 -6.18 -7.48 14.55
CA ASN A 204 -6.12 -8.95 14.53
C ASN A 204 -5.19 -9.47 13.45
N HIS A 205 -5.00 -8.70 12.38
CA HIS A 205 -4.27 -9.15 11.20
C HIS A 205 -3.70 -8.02 10.34
N VAL A 206 -2.49 -8.23 9.83
CA VAL A 206 -1.75 -7.27 9.00
C VAL A 206 -1.16 -7.95 7.76
N ALA A 207 -1.25 -7.30 6.60
CA ALA A 207 -0.64 -7.76 5.36
C ALA A 207 0.53 -6.88 4.93
N PHE A 208 1.68 -7.48 4.68
CA PHE A 208 2.87 -6.82 4.15
C PHE A 208 2.95 -7.01 2.63
N CYS A 209 3.08 -5.92 1.87
CA CYS A 209 3.65 -5.99 0.54
C CYS A 209 5.16 -6.24 0.62
N CYS A 210 5.81 -6.62 -0.48
CA CYS A 210 7.28 -6.66 -0.55
C CYS A 210 7.88 -5.25 -0.36
N ILE A 211 8.35 -4.94 0.86
CA ILE A 211 8.92 -3.62 1.19
C ILE A 211 10.29 -3.45 0.51
N SER A 212 10.50 -2.28 -0.10
CA SER A 212 11.74 -1.86 -0.75
C SER A 212 12.23 -2.67 -1.96
N THR A 213 11.55 -3.72 -2.41
CA THR A 213 12.07 -4.61 -3.49
C THR A 213 11.89 -4.09 -4.92
N GLY A 214 10.97 -3.15 -5.13
CA GLY A 214 10.78 -2.46 -6.42
C GLY A 214 11.69 -1.25 -6.55
N VAL A 215 11.10 -0.05 -6.47
CA VAL A 215 11.77 1.24 -6.67
C VAL A 215 13.01 1.46 -5.77
N PHE A 216 13.05 0.87 -4.57
CA PHE A 216 14.16 1.01 -3.63
C PHE A 216 15.23 -0.08 -3.74
N ALA A 217 15.08 -0.99 -4.73
CA ALA A 217 16.08 -1.94 -5.19
C ALA A 217 16.66 -2.89 -4.12
N PHE A 218 15.90 -3.21 -3.08
CA PHE A 218 16.29 -4.25 -2.12
C PHE A 218 16.18 -5.63 -2.81
N PRO A 219 17.25 -6.46 -2.82
CA PRO A 219 17.20 -7.80 -3.39
C PRO A 219 16.04 -8.62 -2.80
N GLN A 220 15.20 -9.20 -3.66
CA GLN A 220 13.95 -9.86 -3.26
C GLN A 220 14.18 -11.04 -2.31
N ASP A 221 15.25 -11.79 -2.55
CA ASP A 221 15.71 -12.93 -1.74
C ASP A 221 16.12 -12.50 -0.33
N GLU A 222 17.03 -11.52 -0.21
CA GLU A 222 17.44 -10.99 1.10
C GLU A 222 16.26 -10.32 1.84
N ALA A 223 15.38 -9.61 1.09
CA ALA A 223 14.22 -8.96 1.67
C ALA A 223 13.21 -9.96 2.25
N ALA A 224 12.92 -11.04 1.52
CA ALA A 224 12.01 -12.10 1.98
C ALA A 224 12.55 -12.79 3.23
N GLU A 225 13.86 -13.10 3.27
CA GLU A 225 14.49 -13.70 4.45
C GLU A 225 14.39 -12.77 5.68
N ILE A 226 14.69 -11.47 5.51
CA ILE A 226 14.56 -10.49 6.60
C ILE A 226 13.11 -10.37 7.07
N ALA A 227 12.15 -10.37 6.13
CA ALA A 227 10.73 -10.27 6.43
C ALA A 227 10.25 -11.46 7.28
N VAL A 228 10.52 -12.69 6.82
CA VAL A 228 10.14 -13.93 7.50
C VAL A 228 10.77 -13.99 8.88
N ARG A 229 12.10 -13.86 8.97
CA ARG A 229 12.83 -13.92 10.24
C ARG A 229 12.30 -12.89 11.25
N THR A 230 12.08 -11.65 10.82
CA THR A 230 11.63 -10.59 11.74
C THR A 230 10.22 -10.84 12.27
N VAL A 231 9.30 -11.32 11.42
CA VAL A 231 7.94 -11.65 11.83
C VAL A 231 7.92 -12.84 12.78
N GLU A 232 8.68 -13.90 12.48
CA GLU A 232 8.74 -15.09 13.34
C GLU A 232 9.34 -14.78 14.71
N SER A 233 10.46 -14.04 14.75
CA SER A 233 11.05 -13.56 16.00
C SER A 233 10.05 -12.75 16.81
N TYR A 234 9.35 -11.80 16.18
CA TYR A 234 8.38 -10.96 16.87
C TYR A 234 7.24 -11.78 17.49
N LEU A 235 6.62 -12.66 16.71
CA LEU A 235 5.50 -13.49 17.18
C LEU A 235 5.93 -14.42 18.32
N LYS A 236 7.12 -15.03 18.20
CA LYS A 236 7.69 -15.91 19.22
C LYS A 236 8.05 -15.18 20.52
N GLU A 237 8.68 -14.01 20.42
CA GLU A 237 9.16 -13.24 21.59
C GLU A 237 8.02 -12.58 22.37
N THR A 238 6.92 -12.23 21.69
CA THR A 238 5.81 -11.48 22.30
C THR A 238 4.59 -12.34 22.63
N ASN A 239 4.50 -13.57 22.10
CA ASN A 239 3.28 -14.38 22.08
C ASN A 239 2.08 -13.62 21.50
N SER A 240 2.31 -12.71 20.56
CA SER A 240 1.25 -11.97 19.88
C SER A 240 0.34 -12.93 19.10
N THR A 241 -0.97 -12.68 19.17
CA THR A 241 -1.99 -13.40 18.40
C THR A 241 -2.21 -12.83 17.00
N LEU A 242 -1.41 -11.83 16.60
CA LEU A 242 -1.50 -11.15 15.32
C LEU A 242 -1.29 -12.15 14.16
N LYS A 243 -2.22 -12.18 13.20
CA LYS A 243 -2.03 -12.92 11.95
C LYS A 243 -1.30 -12.05 10.93
N VAL A 244 -0.28 -12.60 10.29
CA VAL A 244 0.56 -11.89 9.34
C VAL A 244 0.43 -12.51 7.95
N VAL A 245 0.13 -11.68 6.96
CA VAL A 245 0.04 -12.08 5.55
C VAL A 245 1.21 -11.47 4.79
N PHE A 246 1.99 -12.30 4.11
CA PHE A 246 2.96 -11.85 3.11
C PHE A 246 2.27 -11.82 1.75
N ASN A 247 1.94 -10.62 1.29
CA ASN A 247 1.36 -10.41 -0.03
C ASN A 247 2.47 -10.34 -1.09
N VAL A 248 2.29 -11.14 -2.14
CA VAL A 248 3.17 -11.21 -3.31
C VAL A 248 2.34 -11.02 -4.59
N PHE A 249 3.00 -10.65 -5.69
CA PHE A 249 2.33 -10.51 -6.98
C PHE A 249 2.84 -11.53 -8.00
N THR A 250 4.16 -11.72 -8.08
CA THR A 250 4.78 -12.62 -9.06
C THR A 250 4.92 -14.04 -8.53
N ASP A 251 4.92 -15.03 -9.43
CA ASP A 251 5.20 -16.43 -9.08
C ASP A 251 6.60 -16.59 -8.48
N LYS A 252 7.55 -15.76 -8.93
CA LYS A 252 8.92 -15.71 -8.39
C LYS A 252 8.92 -15.30 -6.91
N ASP A 253 8.22 -14.22 -6.57
CA ASP A 253 8.13 -13.77 -5.17
C ASP A 253 7.41 -14.82 -4.32
N LEU A 254 6.36 -15.46 -4.84
CA LEU A 254 5.66 -16.55 -4.15
C LEU A 254 6.62 -17.70 -3.81
N GLN A 255 7.48 -18.10 -4.75
CA GLN A 255 8.45 -19.16 -4.48
C GLN A 255 9.52 -18.71 -3.49
N LEU A 256 10.03 -17.47 -3.58
CA LEU A 256 11.00 -16.94 -2.62
C LEU A 256 10.46 -16.96 -1.19
N TYR A 257 9.22 -16.54 -0.98
CA TYR A 257 8.61 -16.60 0.36
C TYR A 257 8.38 -18.04 0.83
N LYS A 258 7.94 -18.96 -0.04
CA LYS A 258 7.80 -20.38 0.30
C LYS A 258 9.13 -21.01 0.72
N GLU A 259 10.19 -20.73 -0.03
CA GLU A 259 11.54 -21.20 0.29
C GLU A 259 12.04 -20.60 1.61
N ALA A 260 11.81 -19.31 1.86
CA ALA A 260 12.21 -18.66 3.10
C ALA A 260 11.59 -19.34 4.34
N PHE A 261 10.34 -19.82 4.26
CA PHE A 261 9.71 -20.57 5.36
C PHE A 261 10.24 -22.00 5.55
N ASN A 262 10.77 -22.61 4.50
CA ASN A 262 11.29 -23.98 4.54
C ASN A 262 12.72 -24.06 5.09
N ARG A 263 13.49 -22.96 5.06
CA ARG A 263 14.89 -22.93 5.53
C ARG A 263 15.03 -22.99 7.05
N ASP A 264 14.00 -22.62 7.81
CA ASP A 264 13.98 -22.70 9.27
C ASP A 264 13.54 -24.08 9.80
N ALA A 265 13.28 -25.05 8.91
CA ALA A 265 12.90 -26.43 9.26
C ALA A 265 14.09 -27.41 9.27
N GLU A 266 15.30 -26.93 8.95
CA GLU A 266 16.58 -27.67 9.03
C GLU A 266 17.45 -27.15 10.19
#